data_AF-A0A1E5IMP7-F1
#
_entry.id   AF-A0A1E5IMP7-F1
#
_cell.length_a   1.000
_cell.length_b   1.000
_cell.length_c   1.000
_cell.angle_alpha   90.00
_cell.angle_beta   90.00
_cell.angle_gamma   90.00
#
_symmetry.space_group_name_H-M   'P 1'
#
loop_
_entity.id
_entity.type
_entity.pdbx_description
1 polymer ?
#
loop_
_entity_poly.entity_id
_entity_poly.type
_entity_poly.pdbx_seq_one_letter_code
_entity_poly.pdbx_strand_id
1 'polypeptide(L)'
;MPYSWWYYGLVKNVSKDKTFHSCQIPLGLVKMLIKSSAKENDVVQVLFGESGAELILCKGLGRDFISSELHKPYYDMIIDRLNNDGVIRKNYKLKFGNNKIDYDVQPVFFDSEVKYVIREKHVFK
;
A
#
# COMPACT_ATOMS: atom_id res chain seq x y z
N MET A 1 -8.75 3.60 26.69
CA MET A 1 -7.38 3.70 26.14
C MET A 1 -6.93 2.30 25.78
N PRO A 2 -6.55 2.02 24.52
CA PRO A 2 -5.98 0.72 24.18
C PRO A 2 -4.62 0.53 24.89
N TYR A 3 -4.24 -0.72 25.14
CA TYR A 3 -2.90 -1.05 25.65
C TYR A 3 -1.83 -0.78 24.59
N SER A 4 -0.55 -0.79 25.00
CA SER A 4 0.61 -0.68 24.10
C SER A 4 0.90 -1.95 23.29
N TRP A 5 0.05 -2.99 23.38
CA TRP A 5 0.13 -4.21 22.59
C TRP A 5 -1.23 -4.50 21.91
N TRP A 6 -1.18 -4.96 20.66
CA TRP A 6 -2.37 -5.23 19.86
C TRP A 6 -2.24 -6.56 19.12
N TYR A 7 -3.39 -7.20 18.88
CA TYR A 7 -3.47 -8.46 18.15
C TYR A 7 -4.10 -8.23 16.77
N TYR A 8 -3.33 -8.49 15.72
CA TYR A 8 -3.80 -8.47 14.34
C TYR A 8 -3.33 -9.73 13.60
N GLY A 9 -4.21 -10.32 12.80
CA GLY A 9 -3.85 -11.46 11.95
C GLY A 9 -3.00 -11.02 10.76
N LEU A 10 -1.90 -11.73 10.51
CA LEU A 10 -1.03 -11.49 9.35
C LEU A 10 -1.80 -11.62 8.03
N VAL A 11 -1.40 -10.85 7.02
CA VAL A 11 -1.91 -10.97 5.66
C VAL A 11 -1.28 -12.20 5.00
N LYS A 12 -2.05 -13.29 4.89
CA LYS A 12 -1.62 -14.57 4.33
C LYS A 12 -1.85 -14.62 2.82
N ASN A 13 -1.27 -15.62 2.16
CA ASN A 13 -1.44 -15.83 0.72
C ASN A 13 -2.90 -16.12 0.31
N VAL A 14 -3.74 -16.55 1.27
CA VAL A 14 -5.18 -16.79 1.11
C VAL A 14 -6.04 -15.56 1.42
N SER A 15 -5.44 -14.48 1.94
CA SER A 15 -6.20 -13.28 2.32
C SER A 15 -6.76 -12.59 1.09
N LYS A 16 -8.03 -12.14 1.19
CA LYS A 16 -8.75 -11.46 0.10
C LYS A 16 -7.97 -10.27 -0.46
N ASP A 17 -7.29 -9.50 0.38
CA ASP A 17 -6.58 -8.29 -0.01
C ASP A 17 -5.09 -8.52 -0.31
N LYS A 18 -4.63 -9.79 -0.27
CA LYS A 18 -3.26 -10.15 -0.62
C LYS A 18 -3.02 -9.87 -2.10
N THR A 19 -1.90 -9.20 -2.38
CA THR A 19 -1.36 -8.94 -3.70
C THR A 19 -0.02 -9.67 -3.84
N PHE A 20 0.65 -9.50 -4.98
CA PHE A 20 2.02 -9.99 -5.15
C PHE A 20 3.06 -9.28 -4.27
N HIS A 21 2.70 -8.19 -3.57
CA HIS A 21 3.57 -7.56 -2.58
C HIS A 21 3.82 -8.50 -1.39
N SER A 22 5.09 -8.79 -1.10
CA SER A 22 5.48 -9.78 -0.09
C SER A 22 5.10 -9.38 1.33
N CYS A 23 5.35 -8.12 1.71
CA CYS A 23 5.36 -7.66 3.11
C CYS A 23 4.10 -6.88 3.55
N GLN A 24 2.93 -7.17 2.97
CA GLN A 24 1.70 -6.44 3.29
C GLN A 24 1.31 -6.55 4.77
N ILE A 25 1.02 -5.40 5.38
CA ILE A 25 0.58 -5.31 6.78
C ILE A 25 -0.95 -5.36 6.92
N PRO A 26 -1.47 -5.79 8.09
CA PRO A 26 -2.91 -5.86 8.31
C PRO A 26 -3.56 -4.47 8.35
N LEU A 27 -4.57 -4.23 7.51
CA LEU A 27 -5.27 -2.93 7.44
C LEU A 27 -5.89 -2.47 8.76
N GLY A 28 -6.27 -3.40 9.63
CA GLY A 28 -6.79 -3.07 10.97
C GLY A 28 -5.77 -2.31 11.83
N LEU A 29 -4.49 -2.69 11.74
CA LEU A 29 -3.39 -2.03 12.43
C LEU A 29 -3.19 -0.61 11.88
N VAL A 30 -3.10 -0.49 10.56
CA VAL A 30 -2.93 0.80 9.87
C VAL A 30 -4.09 1.75 10.19
N LYS A 31 -5.33 1.26 10.17
CA LYS A 31 -6.52 2.06 10.48
C LYS A 31 -6.47 2.64 11.88
N MET A 32 -6.01 1.86 12.84
CA MET A 32 -5.84 2.33 14.21
C MET A 32 -4.75 3.40 14.29
N LEU A 33 -3.58 3.18 13.66
CA LEU A 33 -2.47 4.15 13.64
C LEU A 33 -2.88 5.49 13.01
N ILE A 34 -3.56 5.46 11.86
CA ILE A 34 -4.07 6.67 11.20
C ILE A 34 -5.06 7.39 12.10
N LYS A 35 -6.05 6.68 12.66
CA LYS A 35 -7.06 7.32 13.52
C LYS A 35 -6.49 7.89 14.82
N SER A 36 -5.39 7.33 15.33
CA SER A 36 -4.73 7.86 16.53
C SER A 36 -3.86 9.08 16.25
N SER A 37 -3.43 9.30 15.00
CA SER A 37 -2.42 10.32 14.65
C SER A 37 -2.92 11.39 13.67
N ALA A 38 -4.07 11.18 13.01
CA ALA A 38 -4.62 12.08 12.00
C ALA A 38 -6.16 12.20 12.09
N LYS A 39 -6.65 13.42 11.93
CA LYS A 39 -8.07 13.76 11.85
C LYS A 39 -8.54 13.66 10.39
N GLU A 40 -9.84 13.78 10.20
CA GLU A 40 -10.43 13.87 8.86
C GLU A 40 -9.98 15.17 8.18
N ASN A 41 -9.78 15.15 6.87
CA ASN A 41 -9.19 16.22 6.04
C ASN A 41 -7.69 16.52 6.31
N ASP A 42 -7.04 15.81 7.23
CA ASP A 42 -5.57 15.86 7.34
C ASP A 42 -4.93 15.12 6.15
N VAL A 43 -3.68 15.49 5.84
CA VAL A 43 -2.85 14.82 4.84
C VAL A 43 -1.95 13.79 5.52
N VAL A 44 -2.07 12.53 5.13
CA VAL A 44 -1.23 11.43 5.62
C VAL A 44 -0.10 11.15 4.63
N GLN A 45 1.15 11.25 5.08
CA GLN A 45 2.29 10.88 4.26
C GLN A 45 2.61 9.39 4.43
N VAL A 46 2.52 8.63 3.33
CA VAL A 46 2.84 7.20 3.27
C VAL A 46 4.11 7.02 2.44
N LEU A 47 5.27 7.03 3.12
CA LEU A 47 6.59 7.00 2.49
C LEU A 47 6.87 5.75 1.65
N PHE A 48 6.24 4.63 2.01
CA PHE A 48 6.36 3.36 1.31
C PHE A 48 4.95 2.91 0.90
N GLY A 49 4.62 3.11 -0.37
CA GLY A 49 3.29 2.82 -0.90
C GLY A 49 2.93 1.32 -0.87
N GLU A 50 3.92 0.44 -0.97
CA GLU A 50 3.78 -1.01 -0.92
C GLU A 50 2.67 -1.54 -1.84
N SER A 51 1.57 -2.04 -1.26
CA SER A 51 0.44 -2.57 -2.00
C SER A 51 -0.65 -1.54 -2.31
N GLY A 52 -0.48 -0.32 -1.80
CA GLY A 52 -1.43 0.80 -1.89
C GLY A 52 -2.65 0.66 -0.98
N ALA A 53 -2.68 -0.33 -0.08
CA ALA A 53 -3.86 -0.61 0.74
C ALA A 53 -4.10 0.51 1.77
N GLU A 54 -3.03 1.08 2.29
CA GLU A 54 -2.94 2.24 3.17
C GLU A 54 -3.59 3.46 2.51
N LEU A 55 -3.35 3.68 1.21
CA LEU A 55 -3.85 4.84 0.47
C LEU A 55 -5.37 4.76 0.26
N ILE A 56 -5.85 3.56 -0.10
CA ILE A 56 -7.29 3.28 -0.20
C ILE A 56 -7.96 3.47 1.16
N LEU A 57 -7.30 3.04 2.24
CA LEU A 57 -7.79 3.24 3.59
C LEU A 57 -7.83 4.72 3.99
N CYS A 58 -6.80 5.52 3.67
CA CYS A 58 -6.82 6.98 3.87
C CYS A 58 -8.02 7.62 3.18
N LYS A 59 -8.22 7.31 1.89
CA LYS A 59 -9.38 7.79 1.10
C LYS A 59 -10.70 7.40 1.77
N GLY A 60 -10.84 6.14 2.18
CA GLY A 60 -12.05 5.64 2.85
C GLY A 60 -12.28 6.21 4.25
N LEU A 61 -11.25 6.76 4.89
CA LEU A 61 -11.34 7.48 6.15
C LEU A 61 -11.54 9.00 5.94
N GLY A 62 -11.60 9.52 4.72
CA GLY A 62 -11.71 10.97 4.49
C GLY A 62 -10.41 11.72 4.83
N ARG A 63 -9.25 11.09 4.61
CA ARG A 63 -7.93 11.72 4.70
C ARG A 63 -7.31 11.81 3.33
N ASP A 64 -6.69 12.94 3.03
CA ASP A 64 -5.81 13.05 1.87
C ASP A 64 -4.49 12.34 2.16
N PHE A 65 -3.72 12.06 1.11
CA PHE A 65 -2.43 11.40 1.27
C PHE A 65 -1.41 11.83 0.23
N ILE A 66 -0.14 11.70 0.60
CA ILE A 66 1.01 11.79 -0.30
C ILE A 66 1.77 10.49 -0.14
N SER A 67 2.14 9.84 -1.25
CA SER A 67 2.87 8.57 -1.18
C SER A 67 3.99 8.48 -2.20
N SER A 68 4.96 7.61 -1.89
CA SER A 68 6.09 7.30 -2.74
C SER A 68 6.29 5.80 -2.80
N GLU A 69 6.60 5.28 -3.99
CA GLU A 69 6.91 3.88 -4.21
C GLU A 69 8.00 3.79 -5.28
N LEU A 70 9.09 3.08 -4.97
CA LEU A 70 10.25 2.98 -5.85
C LEU A 70 10.07 1.84 -6.86
N HIS A 71 9.43 0.75 -6.46
CA HIS A 71 9.31 -0.44 -7.28
C HIS A 71 8.20 -0.27 -8.32
N LYS A 72 8.59 -0.15 -9.59
CA LYS A 72 7.69 0.15 -10.71
C LYS A 72 6.44 -0.76 -10.78
N PRO A 73 6.53 -2.09 -10.63
CA PRO A 73 5.32 -2.94 -10.58
C PRO A 73 4.37 -2.61 -9.42
N TYR A 74 4.89 -2.24 -8.24
CA TYR A 74 4.05 -1.83 -7.11
C TYR A 74 3.40 -0.49 -7.39
N TYR A 75 4.16 0.47 -7.93
CA TYR A 75 3.62 1.75 -8.39
C TYR A 75 2.47 1.55 -9.38
N ASP A 76 2.65 0.75 -10.43
CA ASP A 76 1.62 0.54 -11.46
C ASP A 76 0.36 -0.11 -10.86
N MET A 77 0.54 -1.04 -9.92
CA MET A 77 -0.56 -1.62 -9.15
C MET A 77 -1.27 -0.57 -8.29
N ILE A 78 -0.54 0.29 -7.58
CA ILE A 78 -1.11 1.34 -6.73
C ILE A 78 -1.97 2.28 -7.57
N ILE A 79 -1.47 2.73 -8.73
CA ILE A 79 -2.22 3.59 -9.64
C ILE A 79 -3.48 2.91 -10.16
N ASP A 80 -3.39 1.64 -10.58
CA ASP A 80 -4.57 0.88 -11.00
C ASP A 80 -5.59 0.76 -9.85
N ARG A 81 -5.15 0.43 -8.64
CA ARG A 81 -6.03 0.35 -7.46
C ARG A 81 -6.70 1.70 -7.18
N LEU A 82 -5.98 2.81 -7.24
CA LEU A 82 -6.53 4.14 -7.00
C LEU A 82 -7.60 4.53 -8.04
N ASN A 83 -7.38 4.17 -9.30
CA ASN A 83 -8.30 4.45 -10.40
C ASN A 83 -9.53 3.53 -10.40
N ASN A 84 -9.46 2.36 -9.77
CA ASN A 84 -10.55 1.39 -9.68
C ASN A 84 -11.08 1.25 -8.24
N ASP A 85 -11.07 2.33 -7.45
CA ASP A 85 -11.62 2.40 -6.09
C ASP A 85 -11.21 1.25 -5.16
N GLY A 86 -9.94 0.86 -5.24
CA GLY A 86 -9.31 -0.14 -4.38
C GLY A 86 -9.47 -1.58 -4.85
N VAL A 87 -10.14 -1.82 -5.97
CA VAL A 87 -10.29 -3.16 -6.57
C VAL A 87 -8.92 -3.70 -6.97
N ILE A 88 -8.63 -4.94 -6.55
CA ILE A 88 -7.39 -5.65 -6.91
C ILE A 88 -7.67 -6.55 -8.12
N ARG A 89 -7.09 -6.21 -9.27
CA ARG A 89 -7.17 -7.06 -10.47
C ARG A 89 -6.40 -8.37 -10.30
N LYS A 90 -6.82 -9.40 -11.06
CA LYS A 90 -6.26 -10.77 -10.98
C LYS A 90 -4.76 -10.84 -11.28
N ASN A 91 -4.25 -9.98 -12.15
CA ASN A 91 -2.82 -9.91 -12.50
C ASN A 91 -1.93 -9.47 -11.32
N TYR A 92 -2.49 -8.74 -10.36
CA TYR A 92 -1.80 -8.32 -9.14
C TYR A 92 -1.98 -9.28 -7.96
N LYS A 93 -2.69 -10.39 -8.16
CA LYS A 93 -2.76 -11.47 -7.17
C LYS A 93 -1.53 -12.37 -7.30
N LEU A 94 -1.11 -12.95 -6.18
CA LEU A 94 -0.13 -14.04 -6.18
C LEU A 94 -0.65 -15.16 -7.08
N LYS A 95 0.15 -15.51 -8.09
CA LYS A 95 -0.12 -16.66 -8.94
C LYS A 95 0.50 -17.87 -8.25
N PHE A 96 -0.33 -18.85 -7.90
CA PHE A 96 0.16 -20.17 -7.50
C PHE A 96 0.42 -20.96 -8.78
N GLY A 97 1.69 -21.19 -9.09
CA GLY A 97 2.12 -22.07 -10.18
C GLY A 97 3.19 -23.02 -9.67
N ASN A 98 3.14 -24.28 -10.10
CA ASN A 98 4.11 -25.34 -9.81
C ASN A 98 5.50 -25.07 -10.43
N ASN A 99 6.05 -23.88 -10.26
CA ASN A 99 7.36 -23.54 -10.79
C ASN A 99 8.37 -23.70 -9.65
N LYS A 100 9.16 -24.77 -9.72
CA LYS A 100 10.48 -24.79 -9.09
C LYS A 100 11.26 -23.63 -9.73
N ILE A 101 11.60 -22.61 -8.95
CA ILE A 101 12.48 -21.53 -9.39
C ILE A 101 13.75 -21.68 -8.56
N ASP A 102 14.87 -21.93 -9.23
CA ASP A 102 16.22 -21.90 -8.64
C ASP A 102 16.48 -20.52 -8.05
N TYR A 103 16.92 -20.48 -6.79
CA TYR A 103 17.26 -19.25 -6.08
C TYR A 103 18.66 -18.80 -6.49
N ASP A 104 18.79 -18.13 -7.64
CA ASP A 104 19.99 -17.36 -7.98
C ASP A 104 19.61 -15.94 -8.40
N VAL A 105 19.21 -15.11 -7.43
CA VAL A 105 19.25 -13.65 -7.59
C VAL A 105 19.41 -12.97 -6.23
N GLN A 106 20.63 -12.50 -5.95
CA GLN A 106 20.88 -11.52 -4.89
C GLN A 106 20.28 -10.17 -5.31
N PRO A 107 19.61 -9.41 -4.43
CA PRO A 107 19.09 -8.10 -4.78
C PRO A 107 20.23 -7.08 -4.85
N VAL A 108 20.39 -6.47 -6.02
CA VAL A 108 21.30 -5.34 -6.24
C VAL A 108 20.69 -4.10 -5.56
N PHE A 109 21.48 -3.50 -4.69
CA PHE A 109 21.16 -2.32 -3.89
C PHE A 109 21.43 -1.07 -4.74
N PHE A 110 20.42 -0.20 -4.90
CA PHE A 110 20.43 1.06 -5.64
C PHE A 110 20.44 1.00 -7.18
N ASP A 111 19.30 1.35 -7.78
CA ASP A 111 19.30 2.16 -9.01
C ASP A 111 18.13 3.15 -8.99
N SER A 112 18.43 4.36 -9.40
CA SER A 112 17.71 5.61 -9.12
C SER A 112 16.68 5.98 -10.18
N GLU A 113 15.42 6.18 -9.77
CA GLU A 113 14.47 7.18 -10.34
C GLU A 113 13.20 7.22 -9.46
N VAL A 114 13.11 8.18 -8.54
CA VAL A 114 11.93 8.37 -7.68
C VAL A 114 10.87 9.14 -8.47
N LYS A 115 9.71 8.51 -8.74
CA LYS A 115 8.55 9.17 -9.37
C LYS A 115 7.54 9.55 -8.30
N TYR A 116 7.23 10.85 -8.21
CA TYR A 116 6.23 11.40 -7.29
C TYR A 116 4.84 11.39 -7.92
N VAL A 117 3.81 11.09 -7.13
CA VAL A 117 2.40 11.32 -7.50
C VAL A 117 1.88 12.47 -6.65
N ILE A 118 1.75 13.65 -7.27
CA ILE A 118 1.08 14.80 -6.67
C ILE A 118 -0.29 14.91 -7.33
N ARG A 119 -1.37 14.85 -6.53
CA ARG A 119 -2.70 15.17 -7.02
C ARG A 119 -2.92 16.67 -6.82
N GLU A 120 -2.62 17.46 -7.85
CA GLU A 120 -3.07 18.85 -7.90
C GLU A 120 -4.59 18.88 -8.05
N LYS A 121 -5.30 19.36 -7.03
CA LYS A 121 -6.40 20.32 -7.15
C LYS A 121 -6.57 20.98 -5.78
N HIS A 122 -6.19 22.24 -5.65
CA HIS A 122 -6.96 23.32 -5.01
C HIS A 122 -6.20 24.63 -5.25
N VAL A 123 -6.66 25.39 -6.25
CA VAL A 123 -6.34 26.81 -6.40
C VAL A 123 -7.04 27.52 -5.26
N PHE A 124 -6.29 27.93 -4.23
CA PHE A 124 -6.76 28.96 -3.32
C PHE A 124 -6.63 30.31 -4.05
N LYS A 125 -7.78 30.97 -4.22
CA LYS A 125 -7.88 32.37 -4.61
C LYS A 125 -7.80 33.24 -3.36
#